data_AF-A0A7J8WRP3-F1
#
_entry.id   AF-A0A7J8WRP3-F1
#
_cell.length_a   1.000
_cell.length_b   1.000
_cell.length_c   1.000
_cell.angle_alpha   90.00
_cell.angle_beta   90.00
_cell.angle_gamma   90.00
#
_symmetry.space_group_name_H-M   'P 1'
#
loop_
_entity.id
_entity.type
_entity.pdbx_description
1 polymer ?
#
loop_
_entity_poly.entity_id
_entity_poly.type
_entity_poly.pdbx_seq_one_letter_code
_entity_poly.pdbx_strand_id
1 'polypeptide(L)'
;MLNQGLVEHHKEIVEYFNHRGVSVIFLFRKNLLRRMVSVLANSYDRYAKLLNGTHKSHVHSQQEATALSSYKPIINSASLISDLKEIGSAAVKALEYFNSTRHLVLYYEDLITNCTKLKDVQEFLGIPQMELTSRQVKIHKGPLSDFVKNWDDVNKTLTGTEYESFLRADY
;
A
#
# COMPACT_ATOMS: atom_id res chain seq x y z
N MET A 1 -7.12 1.99 -5.48
CA MET A 1 -6.69 3.05 -6.42
C MET A 1 -6.22 2.47 -7.75
N LEU A 2 -5.22 1.57 -7.84
CA LEU A 2 -4.96 0.86 -9.11
C LEU A 2 -6.17 0.06 -9.60
N ASN A 3 -6.86 -0.59 -8.67
CA ASN A 3 -8.06 -1.39 -8.87
C ASN A 3 -9.37 -0.57 -8.95
N GLN A 4 -9.28 0.75 -9.13
CA GLN A 4 -10.44 1.65 -9.23
C GLN A 4 -10.53 2.25 -10.64
N GLY A 5 -10.34 1.41 -11.67
CA GLY A 5 -10.46 1.81 -13.07
C GLY A 5 -9.19 2.41 -13.70
N LEU A 6 -8.13 2.70 -12.94
CA LEU A 6 -6.89 3.28 -13.50
C LEU A 6 -6.26 2.39 -14.58
N VAL A 7 -6.19 1.08 -14.33
CA VAL A 7 -5.62 0.11 -15.27
C VAL A 7 -6.60 -0.19 -16.42
N GLU A 8 -7.90 -0.18 -16.12
CA GLU A 8 -8.97 -0.50 -17.08
C GLU A 8 -9.15 0.59 -18.13
N HIS A 9 -9.18 1.85 -17.72
CA HIS A 9 -9.39 3.03 -18.58
C HIS A 9 -8.08 3.80 -18.84
N HIS A 10 -6.96 3.08 -18.90
CA HIS A 10 -5.64 3.70 -18.95
C HIS A 10 -5.44 4.60 -20.17
N LYS A 11 -6.03 4.27 -21.33
CA LYS A 11 -5.83 5.04 -22.57
C LYS A 11 -6.40 6.45 -22.45
N GLU A 12 -7.66 6.55 -22.05
CA GLU A 12 -8.38 7.81 -21.88
C GLU A 12 -7.74 8.66 -20.77
N ILE A 13 -7.30 8.01 -19.69
CA ILE A 13 -6.65 8.70 -18.57
C ILE A 13 -5.28 9.24 -18.98
N VAL A 14 -4.46 8.46 -19.70
CA VAL A 14 -3.14 8.89 -20.17
C VAL A 14 -3.27 10.06 -21.14
N GLU A 15 -4.21 9.98 -22.09
CA GLU A 15 -4.50 11.08 -23.01
C GLU A 15 -4.90 12.35 -22.25
N TYR A 16 -5.82 12.22 -21.30
CA TYR A 16 -6.26 13.34 -20.47
C TYR A 16 -5.12 13.93 -19.63
N PHE A 17 -4.30 13.10 -18.99
CA PHE A 17 -3.17 13.54 -18.18
C PHE A 17 -2.14 14.29 -19.01
N ASN A 18 -1.79 13.77 -20.18
CA ASN A 18 -0.83 14.42 -21.07
C ASN A 18 -1.38 15.74 -21.62
N HIS A 19 -2.66 15.77 -22.02
CA HIS A 19 -3.30 16.99 -22.51
C HIS A 19 -3.41 18.09 -21.43
N ARG A 20 -3.64 17.70 -20.17
CA ARG A 20 -3.81 18.63 -19.04
C ARG A 20 -2.52 18.90 -18.25
N GLY A 21 -1.41 18.26 -18.59
CA GLY A 21 -0.16 18.36 -17.83
C GLY A 21 -0.26 17.80 -16.40
N VAL A 22 -1.10 16.79 -16.18
CA VAL A 22 -1.27 16.17 -14.86
C VAL A 22 -0.01 15.38 -14.51
N SER A 23 0.48 15.60 -13.29
CA SER A 23 1.60 14.84 -12.73
C SER A 23 1.08 13.68 -11.88
N VAL A 24 1.67 12.50 -12.05
CA VAL A 24 1.26 11.28 -11.35
C VAL A 24 2.32 10.89 -10.34
N ILE A 25 1.91 10.53 -9.12
CA ILE A 25 2.81 9.93 -8.13
C ILE A 25 2.32 8.52 -7.83
N PHE A 26 3.13 7.54 -8.21
CA PHE A 26 2.91 6.14 -7.86
C PHE A 26 3.57 5.85 -6.51
N LEU A 27 2.75 5.61 -5.49
CA LEU A 27 3.21 5.14 -4.19
C LEU A 27 2.93 3.65 -4.04
N PHE A 28 3.96 2.84 -4.15
CA PHE A 28 3.90 1.40 -3.97
C PHE A 28 4.42 0.96 -2.61
N ARG A 29 4.20 -0.31 -2.30
CA ARG A 29 4.75 -0.96 -1.11
C ARG A 29 5.55 -2.17 -1.57
N LYS A 30 6.80 -2.27 -1.14
CA LYS A 30 7.68 -3.40 -1.50
C LYS A 30 7.15 -4.70 -0.89
N ASN A 31 6.70 -4.66 0.37
CA ASN A 31 6.10 -5.83 1.01
C ASN A 31 4.62 -5.98 0.63
N LEU A 32 4.35 -6.84 -0.38
CA LEU A 32 3.01 -7.07 -0.90
C LEU A 32 2.10 -7.84 0.07
N LEU A 33 2.66 -8.73 0.89
CA LEU A 33 1.90 -9.42 1.93
C LEU A 33 1.36 -8.43 2.96
N ARG A 34 2.20 -7.50 3.42
CA ARG A 34 1.78 -6.45 4.36
C ARG A 34 0.78 -5.48 3.74
N ARG A 35 0.92 -5.18 2.46
CA ARG A 35 -0.11 -4.43 1.71
C ARG A 35 -1.44 -5.18 1.73
N MET A 36 -1.44 -6.49 1.44
CA MET A 36 -2.64 -7.33 1.44
C MET A 36 -3.32 -7.34 2.81
N VAL A 37 -2.58 -7.55 3.89
CA VAL A 37 -3.11 -7.49 5.28
C VAL A 37 -3.78 -6.13 5.55
N SER A 38 -3.11 -5.04 5.17
CA SER A 38 -3.67 -3.69 5.35
C SER A 38 -4.96 -3.46 4.54
N VAL A 39 -5.06 -4.02 3.33
CA VAL A 39 -6.28 -3.92 2.50
C VAL A 39 -7.41 -4.74 3.10
N LEU A 40 -7.14 -5.97 3.56
CA LEU A 40 -8.13 -6.84 4.18
C LEU A 40 -8.68 -6.24 5.47
N ALA A 41 -7.81 -5.70 6.33
CA ALA A 41 -8.22 -5.03 7.57
C ALA A 41 -9.08 -3.79 7.30
N ASN A 42 -8.68 -2.95 6.34
CA ASN A 42 -9.47 -1.78 5.95
C ASN A 42 -10.82 -2.16 5.32
N SER A 43 -10.88 -3.24 4.54
CA SER A 43 -12.12 -3.75 3.97
C SER A 43 -13.08 -4.25 5.05
N TYR A 44 -12.57 -4.95 6.07
CA TYR A 44 -13.35 -5.39 7.20
C TYR A 44 -13.97 -4.21 7.98
N ASP A 45 -13.17 -3.18 8.28
CA ASP A 45 -13.65 -2.00 9.01
C ASP A 45 -14.76 -1.24 8.25
N ARG A 46 -14.86 -1.36 6.93
CA ARG A 46 -15.96 -0.78 6.15
C ARG A 46 -17.33 -1.27 6.62
N TYR A 47 -17.40 -2.52 7.09
CA TYR A 47 -18.63 -3.14 7.57
C TYR A 47 -18.69 -3.17 9.10
N ALA A 48 -17.59 -3.52 9.76
CA ALA A 48 -17.54 -3.64 11.21
C ALA A 48 -17.58 -2.28 11.92
N LYS A 49 -17.05 -1.23 11.26
CA LYS A 49 -17.02 0.16 11.74
C LYS A 49 -16.55 0.27 13.20
N LEU A 50 -15.36 -0.27 13.44
CA LEU A 50 -14.79 -0.51 14.77
C LEU A 50 -14.60 0.78 15.58
N LEU A 51 -14.55 1.94 14.93
CA LEU A 51 -14.41 3.24 15.56
C LEU A 51 -15.72 4.01 15.49
N ASN A 52 -16.48 4.01 16.59
CA ASN A 52 -17.70 4.79 16.76
C ASN A 52 -18.73 4.60 15.62
N GLY A 53 -18.85 3.39 15.08
CA GLY A 53 -19.80 3.11 14.00
C GLY A 53 -19.47 3.84 12.69
N THR A 54 -18.22 4.28 12.51
CA THR A 54 -17.72 4.89 11.27
C THR A 54 -16.52 4.13 10.72
N HIS A 55 -16.45 3.95 9.40
CA HIS A 55 -15.26 3.40 8.73
C HIS A 55 -14.13 4.43 8.74
N LYS A 56 -12.92 4.03 9.15
CA LYS A 56 -11.74 4.88 9.12
C LYS A 56 -10.53 4.20 8.50
N SER A 57 -10.11 4.70 7.34
CA SER A 57 -8.87 4.27 6.67
C SER A 57 -7.58 4.80 7.33
N HIS A 58 -7.70 5.90 8.09
CA HIS A 58 -6.58 6.57 8.76
C HIS A 58 -7.01 7.04 10.14
N VAL A 59 -6.05 7.04 11.07
CA VAL A 59 -6.27 7.37 12.49
C VAL A 59 -5.22 8.33 13.00
N HIS A 60 -5.57 9.09 14.04
CA HIS A 60 -4.68 10.12 14.61
C HIS A 60 -4.24 9.83 16.04
N SER A 61 -4.65 8.67 16.59
CA SER A 61 -4.27 8.25 17.94
C SER A 61 -3.80 6.80 17.97
N GLN A 62 -2.94 6.49 18.93
CA GLN A 62 -2.46 5.11 19.11
C GLN A 62 -3.58 4.17 19.55
N GLN A 63 -4.58 4.67 20.30
CA GLN A 63 -5.73 3.89 20.74
C GLN A 63 -6.61 3.44 19.55
N GLU A 64 -6.96 4.38 18.66
CA GLU A 64 -7.70 4.06 17.43
C GLU A 64 -6.91 3.09 16.53
N ALA A 65 -5.59 3.29 16.40
CA ALA A 65 -4.71 2.40 15.65
C ALA A 65 -4.73 0.97 16.21
N THR A 66 -4.62 0.83 17.52
CA THR A 66 -4.68 -0.48 18.21
C THR A 66 -6.02 -1.15 17.99
N ALA A 67 -7.13 -0.41 18.11
CA ALA A 67 -8.48 -0.95 17.86
C ALA A 67 -8.64 -1.48 16.43
N LEU A 68 -8.20 -0.73 15.41
CA LEU A 68 -8.26 -1.19 14.03
C LEU A 68 -7.34 -2.39 13.75
N SER A 69 -6.15 -2.42 14.36
CA SER A 69 -5.19 -3.53 14.19
C SER A 69 -5.59 -4.81 14.92
N SER A 70 -6.63 -4.77 15.75
CA SER A 70 -7.12 -5.94 16.50
C SER A 70 -7.72 -7.00 15.59
N TYR A 71 -8.25 -6.58 14.43
CA TYR A 71 -8.74 -7.51 13.43
C TYR A 71 -7.59 -8.21 12.71
N LYS A 72 -7.62 -9.54 12.74
CA LYS A 72 -6.64 -10.40 12.07
C LYS A 72 -7.30 -11.14 10.91
N PRO A 73 -7.05 -10.77 9.64
CA PRO A 73 -7.57 -11.52 8.50
C PRO A 73 -7.07 -12.97 8.49
N ILE A 74 -7.92 -13.85 7.96
CA ILE A 74 -7.52 -15.17 7.49
C ILE A 74 -7.13 -15.01 6.02
N ILE A 75 -5.93 -15.45 5.65
CA ILE A 75 -5.42 -15.39 4.28
C ILE A 75 -5.59 -16.76 3.63
N ASN A 76 -6.10 -16.80 2.40
CA ASN A 76 -6.22 -18.04 1.66
C ASN A 76 -4.85 -18.50 1.14
N SER A 77 -4.23 -19.44 1.83
CA SER A 77 -2.91 -19.97 1.46
C SER A 77 -2.90 -20.63 0.08
N ALA A 78 -4.02 -21.18 -0.39
CA ALA A 78 -4.08 -21.83 -1.70
C ALA A 78 -3.93 -20.86 -2.87
N SER A 79 -4.41 -19.61 -2.73
CA SER A 79 -4.31 -18.56 -3.76
C SER A 79 -3.20 -17.55 -3.48
N LEU A 80 -2.54 -17.60 -2.32
CA LEU A 80 -1.65 -16.55 -1.86
C LEU A 80 -0.56 -16.17 -2.86
N ILE A 81 0.12 -17.16 -3.45
CA ILE A 81 1.20 -16.91 -4.44
C ILE A 81 0.64 -16.23 -5.70
N SER A 82 -0.50 -16.71 -6.23
CA SER A 82 -1.13 -16.09 -7.40
C SER A 82 -1.61 -14.67 -7.09
N ASP A 83 -2.17 -14.45 -5.89
CA ASP A 83 -2.67 -13.14 -5.46
C ASP A 83 -1.50 -12.13 -5.35
N LEU A 84 -0.37 -12.53 -4.75
CA LEU A 84 0.83 -11.69 -4.68
C LEU A 84 1.39 -11.36 -6.06
N LYS A 85 1.43 -12.35 -6.97
CA LYS A 85 1.86 -12.18 -8.35
C LYS A 85 0.97 -11.21 -9.12
N GLU A 86 -0.35 -11.31 -8.96
CA GLU A 86 -1.30 -10.41 -9.59
C GLU A 86 -1.14 -8.98 -9.09
N ILE A 87 -1.00 -8.79 -7.77
CA ILE A 87 -0.77 -7.47 -7.16
C ILE A 87 0.51 -6.83 -7.71
N GLY A 88 1.59 -7.60 -7.85
CA GLY A 88 2.84 -7.14 -8.45
C GLY A 88 2.68 -6.80 -9.93
N SER A 89 2.03 -7.67 -10.70
CA SER A 89 1.79 -7.48 -12.13
C SER A 89 0.95 -6.23 -12.43
N ALA A 90 -0.02 -5.92 -11.58
CA ALA A 90 -0.83 -4.71 -11.71
C ALA A 90 -0.01 -3.42 -11.54
N ALA A 91 1.00 -3.43 -10.66
CA ALA A 91 1.90 -2.29 -10.51
C ALA A 91 2.80 -2.10 -11.74
N VAL A 92 3.33 -3.20 -12.29
CA VAL A 92 4.14 -3.17 -13.53
C VAL A 92 3.32 -2.65 -14.70
N LYS A 93 2.12 -3.18 -14.91
CA LYS A 93 1.20 -2.71 -15.97
C LYS A 93 0.86 -1.23 -15.83
N ALA A 94 0.63 -0.76 -14.60
CA ALA A 94 0.35 0.65 -14.36
C ALA A 94 1.55 1.53 -14.76
N LEU A 95 2.78 1.12 -14.47
CA LEU A 95 3.98 1.86 -14.91
C LEU A 95 4.15 1.82 -16.43
N GLU A 96 3.90 0.68 -17.05
CA GLU A 96 3.96 0.54 -18.52
C GLU A 96 2.96 1.44 -19.22
N TYR A 97 1.70 1.44 -18.78
CA TYR A 97 0.64 2.25 -19.39
C TYR A 97 0.88 3.75 -19.23
N PHE A 98 1.45 4.17 -18.10
CA PHE A 98 1.66 5.57 -17.77
C PHE A 98 3.09 6.04 -18.07
N ASN A 99 3.87 5.28 -18.83
CA ASN A 99 5.27 5.59 -19.15
C ASN A 99 5.46 6.94 -19.87
N SER A 100 4.46 7.38 -20.62
CA SER A 100 4.44 8.65 -21.37
C SER A 100 3.93 9.82 -20.55
N THR A 101 3.37 9.56 -19.36
CA THR A 101 2.90 10.60 -18.44
C THR A 101 4.04 11.10 -17.57
N ARG A 102 3.99 12.37 -17.15
CA ARG A 102 4.92 12.90 -16.16
C ARG A 102 4.64 12.22 -14.82
N HIS A 103 5.50 11.28 -14.42
CA HIS A 103 5.29 10.51 -13.20
C HIS A 103 6.54 10.36 -12.32
N LEU A 104 6.30 10.16 -11.02
CA LEU A 104 7.30 9.81 -10.02
C LEU A 104 6.90 8.49 -9.35
N VAL A 105 7.86 7.58 -9.18
CA VAL A 105 7.66 6.30 -8.50
C VAL A 105 8.31 6.34 -7.13
N LEU A 106 7.55 5.98 -6.10
CA LEU A 106 7.96 5.93 -4.71
C LEU A 106 7.58 4.59 -4.10
N TYR A 107 8.38 4.16 -3.13
CA TYR A 107 8.05 3.05 -2.27
C TYR A 107 7.87 3.54 -0.83
N TYR A 108 6.85 3.03 -0.18
CA TYR A 108 6.50 3.35 1.20
C TYR A 108 7.69 3.17 2.16
N GLU A 109 8.44 2.09 1.98
CA GLU A 109 9.62 1.76 2.78
C GLU A 109 10.71 2.82 2.64
N ASP A 110 10.88 3.38 1.45
CA ASP A 110 11.87 4.44 1.18
C ASP A 110 11.44 5.77 1.81
N LEU A 111 10.13 6.04 1.90
CA LEU A 111 9.61 7.23 2.59
C LEU A 111 9.80 7.16 4.12
N ILE A 112 9.79 5.97 4.71
CA ILE A 112 10.01 5.80 6.16
C ILE A 112 11.49 5.84 6.49
N THR A 113 12.33 5.20 5.66
CA THR A 113 13.76 5.02 5.95
C THR A 113 14.60 6.20 5.46
N ASN A 114 14.18 6.89 4.40
CA ASN A 114 14.91 7.99 3.81
C ASN A 114 14.06 9.27 3.71
N CYS A 115 14.29 10.20 4.65
CA CYS A 115 13.59 11.48 4.70
C CYS A 115 13.90 12.40 3.50
N THR A 116 14.99 12.17 2.74
CA THR A 116 15.29 12.98 1.56
C THR A 116 14.30 12.73 0.43
N LYS A 117 13.63 11.56 0.40
CA LYS A 117 12.65 11.24 -0.65
C LYS A 117 11.48 12.20 -0.69
N LEU A 118 11.09 12.78 0.46
CA LEU A 118 10.04 13.80 0.51
C LEU A 118 10.50 15.14 -0.11
N LYS A 119 11.81 15.40 -0.21
CA LYS A 119 12.34 16.55 -0.95
C LYS A 119 12.22 16.32 -2.44
N ASP A 120 12.57 15.13 -2.92
CA ASP A 120 12.39 14.72 -4.33
C ASP A 120 10.92 14.89 -4.77
N VAL A 121 9.96 14.57 -3.89
CA VAL A 121 8.53 14.78 -4.15
C VAL A 121 8.17 16.27 -4.28
N GLN A 122 8.65 17.11 -3.38
CA GLN A 122 8.37 18.55 -3.41
C GLN A 122 8.97 19.20 -4.67
N GLU A 123 10.19 18.82 -5.03
CA GLU A 123 10.84 19.24 -6.27
C GLU A 123 10.08 18.75 -7.51
N PHE A 124 9.67 17.48 -7.53
CA PHE A 124 8.84 16.94 -8.60
C PHE A 124 7.51 17.69 -8.73
N LEU A 125 6.90 18.15 -7.65
CA LEU A 125 5.68 18.95 -7.71
C LEU A 125 5.93 20.43 -8.05
N GLY A 126 7.19 20.87 -8.09
CA GLY A 126 7.54 22.28 -8.32
C GLY A 126 7.17 23.20 -7.17
N ILE A 127 7.09 22.67 -5.94
CA ILE A 127 6.75 23.44 -4.75
C ILE A 127 7.99 23.70 -3.87
N PRO A 128 8.01 24.81 -3.09
CA PRO A 128 9.11 25.09 -2.18
C PRO A 128 9.31 23.95 -1.18
N GLN A 129 10.58 23.63 -0.90
CA GLN A 129 10.91 22.67 0.14
C GLN A 129 10.54 23.21 1.51
N MET A 130 9.75 22.44 2.25
CA MET A 130 9.37 22.71 3.62
C MET A 130 9.35 21.44 4.45
N GLU A 131 9.31 21.61 5.77
CA GLU A 131 9.10 20.50 6.69
C GLU A 131 7.67 19.96 6.52
N LEU A 132 7.54 18.65 6.33
CA LEU A 132 6.26 17.96 6.22
C LEU A 132 5.98 17.22 7.52
N THR A 133 4.80 17.42 8.08
CA THR A 133 4.33 16.72 9.29
C THR A 133 3.03 16.00 9.01
N SER A 134 2.78 14.91 9.73
CA SER A 134 1.52 14.17 9.65
C SER A 134 1.04 13.82 11.05
N ARG A 135 -0.27 13.97 11.26
CA ARG A 135 -0.96 13.47 12.47
C ARG A 135 -1.33 12.00 12.36
N GLN A 136 -1.16 11.40 11.18
CA GLN A 136 -1.56 10.01 10.94
C GLN A 136 -0.60 9.05 11.64
N VAL A 137 -1.18 8.07 12.32
CA VAL A 137 -0.44 7.02 13.01
C VAL A 137 -0.53 5.72 12.20
N LYS A 138 0.60 5.01 12.09
CA LYS A 138 0.64 3.67 11.48
C LYS A 138 -0.20 2.70 12.30
N ILE A 139 -1.18 2.05 11.66
CA ILE A 139 -2.11 1.10 12.29
C ILE A 139 -1.39 -0.20 12.67
N HIS A 140 -0.77 -0.88 11.70
CA HIS A 140 -0.09 -2.15 11.92
C HIS A 140 1.39 -1.91 12.28
N LYS A 141 1.74 -1.96 13.58
CA LYS A 141 3.10 -1.83 14.11
C LYS A 141 3.59 -3.16 14.68
N GLY A 142 4.68 -3.72 14.16
CA GLY A 142 5.22 -5.00 14.60
C GLY A 142 5.30 -6.06 13.48
N PRO A 143 5.64 -7.31 13.84
CA PRO A 143 5.73 -8.41 12.89
C PRO A 143 4.35 -8.74 12.29
N LEU A 144 4.33 -9.30 11.07
CA LEU A 144 3.08 -9.65 10.39
C LEU A 144 2.31 -10.77 11.08
N SER A 145 3.02 -11.65 11.79
CA SER A 145 2.44 -12.72 12.60
C SER A 145 1.38 -12.21 13.59
N ASP A 146 1.56 -11.00 14.10
CA ASP A 146 0.63 -10.42 15.07
C ASP A 146 -0.70 -10.02 14.43
N PHE A 147 -0.74 -9.85 13.10
CA PHE A 147 -1.85 -9.31 12.34
C PHE A 147 -2.50 -10.30 11.39
N VAL A 148 -2.12 -11.58 11.41
CA VAL A 148 -2.71 -12.62 10.55
C VAL A 148 -3.16 -13.78 11.42
N LYS A 149 -4.41 -14.24 11.23
CA LYS A 149 -5.00 -15.26 12.11
C LYS A 149 -4.41 -16.65 11.85
N ASN A 150 -4.16 -17.01 10.59
CA ASN A 150 -3.56 -18.28 10.18
C ASN A 150 -2.11 -18.10 9.72
N TRP A 151 -1.30 -17.43 10.56
CA TRP A 151 0.09 -17.08 10.22
C TRP A 151 0.95 -18.29 9.83
N ASP A 152 0.81 -19.42 10.53
CA ASP A 152 1.63 -20.61 10.26
C ASP A 152 1.44 -21.14 8.84
N ASP A 153 0.20 -21.13 8.34
CA ASP A 153 -0.11 -21.55 6.96
C ASP A 153 0.52 -20.59 5.94
N VAL A 154 0.43 -19.28 6.20
CA VAL A 154 1.03 -18.24 5.36
C VAL A 154 2.56 -18.37 5.34
N ASN A 155 3.17 -18.51 6.52
CA ASN A 155 4.60 -18.69 6.68
C ASN A 155 5.08 -19.93 5.93
N LYS A 156 4.40 -21.07 6.09
CA LYS A 156 4.72 -22.31 5.38
C LYS A 156 4.58 -22.18 3.87
N THR A 157 3.57 -21.45 3.40
CA THR A 157 3.30 -21.26 1.97
C THR A 157 4.36 -20.41 1.27
N LEU A 158 4.87 -19.39 1.95
CA LEU A 158 5.85 -18.46 1.36
C LEU A 158 7.30 -18.87 1.57
N THR A 159 7.59 -19.70 2.57
CA THR A 159 8.95 -20.22 2.82
C THR A 159 9.47 -20.99 1.61
N GLY A 160 10.68 -20.68 1.15
CA GLY A 160 11.27 -21.31 -0.04
C GLY A 160 10.77 -20.78 -1.38
N THR A 161 9.94 -19.73 -1.38
CA THR A 161 9.45 -19.05 -2.59
C THR A 161 10.14 -17.71 -2.81
N GLU A 162 9.97 -17.10 -4.00
CA GLU A 162 10.44 -15.73 -4.26
C GLU A 162 9.84 -14.67 -3.32
N TYR A 163 8.71 -14.99 -2.68
CA TYR A 163 8.00 -14.12 -1.75
C TYR A 163 8.39 -14.34 -0.28
N GLU A 164 9.33 -15.22 0.03
CA GLU A 164 9.78 -15.48 1.41
C GLU A 164 10.23 -14.18 2.12
N SER A 165 10.85 -13.26 1.38
CA SER A 165 11.28 -11.96 1.90
C SER A 165 10.13 -11.14 2.52
N PHE A 166 8.88 -11.35 2.10
CA PHE A 166 7.70 -10.65 2.64
C PHE A 166 7.31 -11.09 4.05
N LEU A 167 7.83 -12.24 4.53
CA LEU A 167 7.63 -12.70 5.90
C LEU A 167 8.40 -11.85 6.93
N ARG A 168 9.45 -11.14 6.47
CA ARG A 168 10.30 -10.30 7.32
C ARG A 168 9.73 -8.89 7.46
N ALA A 169 10.21 -8.15 8.46
CA ALA A 169 9.86 -6.74 8.63
C ALA A 169 10.45 -5.89 7.49
N ASP A 170 9.80 -4.76 7.20
CA ASP A 170 10.15 -3.84 6.10
C ASP A 170 11.41 -2.99 6.41
N TYR A 171 12.14 -3.29 7.50
CA TYR A 171 13.20 -2.47 8.08
C TYR A 171 14.18 -3.30 8.92
#